data_AF-A0A967N4K1-F1
#
_entry.id   AF-A0A967N4K1-F1
#
_cell.length_a   1.000
_cell.length_b   1.000
_cell.length_c   1.000
_cell.angle_alpha   90.00
_cell.angle_beta   90.00
_cell.angle_gamma   90.00
#
_symmetry.space_group_name_H-M   'P 1'
#
loop_
_entity.id
_entity.type
_entity.pdbx_description
1 polymer ?
#
loop_
_entity_poly.entity_id
_entity_poly.type
_entity_poly.pdbx_seq_one_letter_code
_entity_poly.pdbx_strand_id
1 'polypeptide(L)' 'ALLGDAGPGGSHGLTPREREVLRHVAAGGTNRDVGERLSISERTVERHLTNL' A
#
# COMPACT_ATOMS: atom_id res chain seq x y z
N ALA A 1 2.73 12.74 24.79
CA ALA A 1 3.46 12.34 23.57
C ALA A 1 2.70 11.18 22.95
N LEU A 2 2.42 11.30 21.65
CA LEU A 2 2.04 10.27 20.68
C LEU A 2 0.64 9.63 20.85
N LEU A 3 -0.27 10.00 19.94
CA LEU A 3 -1.54 9.32 19.71
C LEU A 3 -1.28 7.82 19.47
N GLY A 4 -1.79 6.99 20.36
CA GLY A 4 -2.09 5.60 20.05
C GLY A 4 -3.38 5.56 19.24
N ASP A 5 -3.26 5.28 17.94
CA ASP A 5 -4.36 4.80 17.10
C ASP A 5 -3.82 4.00 15.90
N ALA A 6 -3.21 2.86 16.18
CA ALA A 6 -3.03 1.83 15.15
C ALA A 6 -3.78 0.60 15.63
N GLY A 7 -4.94 0.33 15.02
CA GLY A 7 -5.58 -0.98 15.10
C GLY A 7 -4.61 -2.11 14.69
N PRO A 8 -5.03 -3.38 14.73
CA PRO A 8 -4.16 -4.56 14.61
C PRO A 8 -3.44 -4.76 13.24
N GLY A 9 -3.15 -3.70 12.48
CA GLY A 9 -2.27 -3.67 11.30
C GLY A 9 -1.03 -2.78 11.47
N GLY A 10 -0.62 -2.49 12.71
CA GLY A 10 0.53 -1.63 13.02
C GLY A 10 1.86 -2.19 12.48
N SER A 11 2.28 -1.73 11.30
CA SER A 11 3.65 -1.34 10.92
C SER A 11 4.84 -2.29 11.23
N HIS A 12 4.61 -3.57 11.52
CA HIS A 12 5.67 -4.56 11.75
C HIS A 12 5.77 -5.65 10.64
N GLY A 13 4.89 -5.65 9.63
CA GLY A 13 4.82 -6.73 8.62
C GLY A 13 4.81 -6.30 7.15
N LEU A 14 4.66 -5.01 6.84
CA LEU A 14 4.55 -4.56 5.45
C LEU A 14 5.92 -4.46 4.78
N THR A 15 6.05 -5.13 3.64
CA THR A 15 7.19 -4.98 2.75
C THR A 15 7.30 -3.53 2.26
N PRO A 16 8.49 -3.08 1.84
CA PRO A 16 8.66 -1.74 1.27
C PRO A 16 7.69 -1.44 0.12
N ARG A 17 7.39 -2.46 -0.72
CA ARG A 17 6.47 -2.33 -1.85
C ARG A 17 5.01 -2.21 -1.45
N GLU A 18 4.56 -2.98 -0.47
CA GLU A 18 3.21 -2.84 0.09
C GLU A 18 2.99 -1.45 0.68
N ARG A 19 3.99 -0.88 1.35
CA ARG A 19 3.94 0.48 1.87
C ARG A 19 3.86 1.54 0.77
N GLU A 20 4.63 1.37 -0.31
CA GLU A 20 4.57 2.24 -1.49
C GLU A 20 3.19 2.21 -2.13
N VAL A 21 2.65 1.01 -2.36
CA VAL A 21 1.30 0.81 -2.90
C VAL A 21 0.26 1.50 -2.02
N LEU A 22 0.29 1.26 -0.70
CA LEU A 22 -0.64 1.87 0.25
C LEU A 22 -0.56 3.39 0.25
N ARG A 23 0.64 3.98 0.17
CA ARG A 23 0.77 5.44 0.10
C ARG A 23 0.07 6.04 -1.12
N HIS A 24 0.19 5.39 -2.28
CA HIS A 24 -0.44 5.88 -3.50
C HIS A 24 -1.96 5.68 -3.49
N VAL A 25 -2.43 4.54 -2.97
CA VAL A 25 -3.87 4.27 -2.84
C VAL A 25 -4.52 5.20 -1.80
N ALA A 26 -3.87 5.42 -0.66
CA ALA A 26 -4.35 6.35 0.37
C ALA A 26 -4.39 7.81 -0.11
N ALA A 27 -3.56 8.16 -1.08
CA ALA A 27 -3.61 9.47 -1.77
C ALA A 27 -4.71 9.57 -2.84
N GLY A 28 -5.54 8.52 -3.01
CA GLY A 28 -6.65 8.47 -3.97
C GLY A 28 -6.27 7.94 -5.35
N GLY A 29 -5.07 7.37 -5.53
CA GLY A 29 -4.67 6.76 -6.80
C GLY A 29 -5.40 5.46 -7.09
N THR A 30 -5.78 5.21 -8.34
CA THR A 30 -6.33 3.92 -8.77
C THR A 30 -5.22 2.87 -8.87
N ASN A 31 -5.56 1.57 -8.83
CA ASN A 31 -4.58 0.49 -8.98
C ASN A 31 -3.77 0.61 -10.30
N ARG A 32 -4.42 1.09 -11.37
CA ARG A 32 -3.76 1.43 -12.64
C ARG A 32 -2.73 2.54 -12.46
N ASP A 33 -3.09 3.67 -11.83
CA ASP A 33 -2.17 4.79 -11.60
C ASP A 33 -0.98 4.37 -10.72
N VAL A 34 -1.23 3.54 -9.71
CA VAL A 34 -0.18 2.99 -8.84
C VAL A 34 0.74 2.06 -9.65
N GLY A 35 0.18 1.22 -10.51
CA GLY A 35 0.94 0.34 -11.38
C GLY A 35 1.85 1.09 -12.34
N GLU A 36 1.32 2.13 -12.99
CA GLU A 36 2.10 3.02 -13.86
C GLU A 36 3.25 3.70 -13.11
N ARG A 37 3.00 4.22 -11.91
CA ARG A 37 4.01 4.89 -11.08
C ARG A 37 5.10 3.96 -10.56
N LEU A 38 4.74 2.71 -10.25
CA LEU A 38 5.67 1.71 -9.72
C LEU A 38 6.25 0.79 -10.81
N SER A 39 5.90 1.01 -12.08
CA SER A 39 6.28 0.19 -13.23
C SER A 39 5.91 -1.30 -13.05
N ILE A 40 4.72 -1.56 -12.50
CA ILE A 40 4.15 -2.90 -12.31
C ILE A 40 2.74 -2.96 -12.88
N SER A 41 2.25 -4.17 -13.15
CA SER A 41 0.87 -4.32 -13.62
C SER A 41 -0.14 -3.99 -12.51
N GLU A 42 -1.33 -3.52 -12.89
CA GLU A 42 -2.47 -3.34 -11.98
C GLU A 42 -2.74 -4.61 -11.16
N ARG A 43 -2.67 -5.78 -11.80
CA ARG A 43 -2.82 -7.09 -11.14
C ARG A 43 -1.74 -7.34 -10.07
N THR A 44 -0.53 -6.82 -10.26
CA THR A 44 0.54 -6.90 -9.27
C THR A 44 0.23 -6.00 -8.06
N VAL A 45 -0.33 -4.81 -8.30
CA VAL A 45 -0.80 -3.91 -7.24
C VAL A 45 -1.90 -4.58 -6.42
N GLU A 46 -2.90 -5.19 -7.06
CA GLU A 46 -3.96 -5.96 -6.38
C GLU A 46 -3.39 -7.09 -5.52
N ARG A 47 -2.37 -7.81 -6.01
CA ARG A 47 -1.69 -8.84 -5.22
C ARG A 47 -0.99 -8.27 -4.00
N HIS A 48 -0.29 -7.15 -4.13
CA HIS A 48 0.31 -6.47 -2.98
C HIS A 48 -0.76 -6.05 -1.96
N LEU A 49 -1.90 -5.50 -2.41
CA LEU A 49 -3.02 -5.13 -1.54
C LEU A 49 -3.67 -6.33 -0.84
N THR A 50 -3.73 -7.48 -1.52
CA THR A 50 -4.31 -8.72 -0.96
C THR A 50 -3.37 -9.38 0.05
N ASN A 51 -2.06 -9.15 -0.08
CA ASN A 51 -1.03 -9.70 0.80
C ASN A 51 -0.72 -8.79 2.02
N LEU A 52 -1.44 -7.67 2.17
CA LEU A 52 -1.35 -6.75 3.32
C LEU A 52 -1.82 -7.39 4.63
#